data_AF-A0A926PUX3-F1
#
_entry.id   AF-A0A926PUX3-F1
#
_cell.length_a   1.000
_cell.length_b   1.000
_cell.length_c   1.000
_cell.angle_alpha   90.00
_cell.angle_beta   90.00
_cell.angle_gamma   90.00
#
_symmetry.space_group_name_H-M   'P 1'
#
loop_
_entity.id
_entity.type
_entity.pdbx_description
1 polymer ?
#
loop_
_entity_poly.entity_id
_entity_poly.type
_entity_poly.pdbx_seq_one_letter_code
_entity_poly.pdbx_strand_id
1 'polypeptide(L)'
;MTEKATETRTPTQRALLAIQQLQAKLDALEQAQHEPIAIIGMGCRFPSADTPEDFWKLLRSCTDAITPVPDDRWQTDDLYSTDPQAPGKLYTREGGFVPHPYDFDAPFFRIAPREAISLDPQQRLLLEVGWEALESAGLSADHLIGTQGGVFVGICSIDYWQQLLSRDRAQIDAYLTTGNTHSTASGRLAYLLGWTGPSLSIDTACASSLTAVHLACQSLRQGECSVALAGGVNRILTPETNINFSKARMLSPDDRCKSFDAAANGFVRAEGCGLIVLKRYRDAVAAGDRIDAVILGSATNHDGRTSGLTVPSSIAQQAAIRQALSNSRIPPEQVSYLEAHGTGTAIGDPIEVNAIAEVFGQDRSAPLWLGSVKTNIGHLEAAAGIAGLIKTVLALQHGEIPPNLHFQTPNPHIDWQRLPVKVPIDPVSWTRQDQPLNQPRTAGISAFGFNGSNAHIVIADPPVSDRPQPAPVPTQHLFTLSARSETALHQLVDRYIVHLSHHPEQSIADLCFTAYTGRSHFAHRIAVVMTSSSDLQAKLTAWRSGQSVMGFFQSSAASQNNLIEKGGEAIVQELTGFAQQYVQGETIDWEQIDPVRRQKVVLPFYAFQRQRYQG
;
A
#
# COMPACT_ATOMS: atom_id res chain seq x y z
N MET A 1 43.66 23.83 11.64
CA MET A 1 44.01 24.43 12.95
C MET A 1 43.57 23.56 14.15
N THR A 2 43.41 22.24 14.00
CA THR A 2 42.67 21.41 14.97
C THR A 2 43.51 20.45 15.82
N GLU A 3 44.85 20.41 15.67
CA GLU A 3 45.69 19.47 16.45
C GLU A 3 46.34 20.08 17.71
N LYS A 4 46.40 21.41 17.85
CA LYS A 4 47.08 22.08 18.99
C LYS A 4 46.21 22.31 20.24
N ALA A 5 44.92 21.98 20.21
CA ALA A 5 44.00 22.22 21.34
C ALA A 5 43.79 21.00 22.25
N THR A 6 44.42 19.86 21.94
CA THR A 6 44.24 18.59 22.65
C THR A 6 45.19 18.40 23.84
N GLU A 7 46.26 19.20 23.94
CA GLU A 7 47.31 19.04 24.98
C GLU A 7 47.06 19.77 26.31
N THR A 8 46.04 20.62 26.42
CA THR A 8 45.78 21.42 27.65
C THR A 8 44.57 20.98 28.47
N ARG A 9 43.99 19.80 28.20
CA ARG A 9 42.82 19.30 28.94
C ARG A 9 43.23 18.47 30.15
N THR A 10 42.74 18.86 31.33
CA THR A 10 42.91 18.05 32.55
C THR A 10 42.33 16.63 32.35
N PRO A 11 42.80 15.62 33.09
CA PRO A 11 42.21 14.27 33.05
C PRO A 11 40.68 14.30 33.22
N THR A 12 40.17 15.18 34.09
CA THR A 12 38.73 15.38 34.32
C THR A 12 38.01 15.96 33.11
N GLN A 13 38.59 16.94 32.42
CA GLN A 13 38.01 17.51 31.18
C GLN A 13 38.00 16.48 30.04
N ARG A 14 39.03 15.62 29.94
CA ARG A 14 39.05 14.51 28.99
C ARG A 14 37.98 13.46 29.30
N ALA A 15 37.81 13.12 30.58
CA ALA A 15 36.77 12.20 31.02
C ALA A 15 35.35 12.75 30.75
N LEU A 16 35.09 14.02 31.06
CA LEU A 16 33.80 14.66 30.77
C LEU A 16 33.47 14.66 29.27
N LEU A 17 34.44 15.01 28.42
CA LEU A 17 34.23 15.03 26.97
C LEU A 17 34.01 13.62 26.40
N ALA A 18 34.71 12.61 26.93
CA ALA A 18 34.47 11.22 26.57
C ALA A 18 33.08 10.75 27.00
N ILE A 19 32.60 11.11 28.20
CA ILE A 19 31.24 10.82 28.66
C ILE A 19 30.21 11.49 27.75
N GLN A 20 30.39 12.77 27.40
CA GLN A 20 29.49 13.48 26.49
C GLN A 20 29.45 12.84 25.09
N GLN A 21 30.60 12.41 24.56
CA GLN A 21 30.67 11.70 23.28
C GLN A 21 29.98 10.33 23.34
N LEU A 22 30.16 9.59 24.43
CA LEU A 22 29.50 8.30 24.63
C LEU A 22 27.98 8.46 24.79
N GLN A 23 27.53 9.48 25.52
CA GLN A 23 26.11 9.82 25.64
C GLN A 23 25.51 10.19 24.29
N ALA A 24 26.13 11.11 23.55
CA ALA A 24 25.66 11.47 22.21
C ALA A 24 25.62 10.27 21.24
N LYS A 25 26.59 9.35 21.35
CA LYS A 25 26.60 8.12 20.56
C LYS A 25 25.48 7.16 20.98
N LEU A 26 25.21 7.03 22.28
CA LEU A 26 24.11 6.23 22.80
C LEU A 26 22.76 6.80 22.34
N ASP A 27 22.54 8.10 22.49
CA ASP A 27 21.33 8.78 22.05
C ASP A 27 21.10 8.61 20.55
N ALA A 28 22.15 8.73 19.73
CA ALA A 28 22.06 8.52 18.29
C ALA A 28 21.71 7.08 17.92
N LEU A 29 22.26 6.09 18.64
CA LEU A 29 21.94 4.67 18.42
C LEU A 29 20.50 4.37 18.83
N GLU A 30 20.04 4.89 19.97
CA GLU A 30 18.66 4.75 20.40
C GLU A 30 17.67 5.42 19.44
N GLN A 31 17.99 6.61 18.96
CA GLN A 31 17.18 7.30 17.94
C GLN A 31 17.13 6.51 16.63
N ALA A 32 18.24 5.93 16.19
CA ALA A 32 18.26 5.10 14.98
C ALA A 32 17.41 3.82 15.13
N GLN A 33 17.47 3.18 16.30
CA GLN A 33 16.71 1.96 16.59
C GLN A 33 15.19 2.19 16.60
N HIS A 34 14.75 3.38 17.03
CA HIS A 34 13.34 3.76 17.12
C HIS A 34 12.95 4.84 16.10
N GLU A 35 13.75 5.01 15.05
CA GLU A 35 13.46 5.97 13.98
C GLU A 35 12.07 5.64 13.40
N PRO A 36 11.15 6.61 13.36
CA PRO A 36 9.86 6.42 12.72
C PRO A 36 10.03 6.17 11.22
N ILE A 37 9.17 5.34 10.65
CA ILE A 37 9.20 5.01 9.21
C ILE A 37 8.03 5.69 8.53
N ALA A 38 8.31 6.56 7.56
CA ALA A 38 7.30 7.23 6.77
C ALA A 38 6.72 6.29 5.70
N ILE A 39 5.40 6.24 5.62
CA ILE A 39 4.67 5.72 4.46
C ILE A 39 4.53 6.89 3.49
N ILE A 40 5.15 6.79 2.31
CA ILE A 40 5.21 7.90 1.34
C ILE A 40 4.38 7.67 0.08
N GLY A 41 3.86 6.46 -0.09
CA GLY A 41 2.95 6.12 -1.18
C GLY A 41 2.38 4.72 -1.00
N MET A 42 1.27 4.46 -1.68
CA MET A 42 0.57 3.19 -1.63
C MET A 42 -0.19 2.89 -2.92
N GLY A 43 -0.33 1.62 -3.24
CA GLY A 43 -1.18 1.09 -4.29
C GLY A 43 -1.93 -0.14 -3.78
N CYS A 44 -3.13 -0.38 -4.29
CA CYS A 44 -3.88 -1.58 -3.98
C CYS A 44 -4.78 -2.03 -5.15
N ARG A 45 -5.15 -3.30 -5.14
CA ARG A 45 -6.23 -3.90 -5.92
C ARG A 45 -6.99 -4.83 -4.99
N PHE A 46 -8.21 -4.48 -4.64
CA PHE A 46 -9.08 -5.22 -3.73
C PHE A 46 -10.43 -5.49 -4.41
N PRO A 47 -11.26 -6.40 -3.88
CA PRO A 47 -12.60 -6.63 -4.41
C PRO A 47 -13.36 -5.30 -4.52
N SER A 48 -13.86 -4.99 -5.71
CA SER A 48 -14.56 -3.74 -6.05
C SER A 48 -13.78 -2.43 -5.85
N ALA A 49 -12.44 -2.48 -5.72
CA ALA A 49 -11.60 -1.28 -5.58
C ALA A 49 -10.23 -1.44 -6.26
N ASP A 50 -9.98 -0.65 -7.30
CA ASP A 50 -8.73 -0.71 -8.08
C ASP A 50 -7.64 0.26 -7.59
N THR A 51 -7.99 1.17 -6.68
CA THR A 51 -7.09 2.20 -6.14
C THR A 51 -7.38 2.47 -4.66
N PRO A 52 -6.46 3.10 -3.90
CA PRO A 52 -6.73 3.52 -2.53
C PRO A 52 -7.94 4.46 -2.39
N GLU A 53 -8.18 5.31 -3.41
CA GLU A 53 -9.34 6.21 -3.43
C GLU A 53 -10.66 5.45 -3.61
N ASP A 54 -10.70 4.48 -4.54
CA ASP A 54 -11.87 3.62 -4.72
C ASP A 54 -12.13 2.78 -3.47
N PHE A 55 -11.06 2.34 -2.81
CA PHE A 55 -11.18 1.58 -1.58
C PHE A 55 -11.74 2.44 -0.44
N TRP A 56 -11.32 3.70 -0.32
CA TRP A 56 -11.95 4.63 0.63
C TRP A 56 -13.44 4.83 0.34
N LYS A 57 -13.81 5.04 -0.93
CA LYS A 57 -15.21 5.17 -1.34
C LYS A 57 -16.03 3.95 -0.91
N LEU A 58 -15.51 2.74 -1.17
CA LEU A 58 -16.11 1.45 -0.79
C LEU A 58 -16.34 1.35 0.73
N LEU A 59 -15.32 1.68 1.52
CA LEU A 59 -15.38 1.65 2.99
C LEU A 59 -16.44 2.62 3.52
N ARG A 60 -16.44 3.86 3.01
CA ARG A 60 -17.35 4.92 3.44
C ARG A 60 -18.81 4.68 3.01
N SER A 61 -19.02 4.02 1.88
CA SER A 61 -20.36 3.65 1.40
C SER A 61 -20.90 2.36 2.03
N CYS A 62 -20.21 1.80 3.02
CA CYS A 62 -20.60 0.54 3.69
C CYS A 62 -20.78 -0.62 2.70
N THR A 63 -19.97 -0.66 1.63
CA THR A 63 -20.11 -1.68 0.59
C THR A 63 -19.56 -3.02 1.08
N ASP A 64 -20.37 -4.05 0.89
CA ASP A 64 -20.01 -5.47 0.97
C ASP A 64 -19.58 -5.95 -0.42
N ALA A 65 -18.31 -6.31 -0.56
CA ALA A 65 -17.67 -6.67 -1.82
C ALA A 65 -17.57 -8.19 -2.03
N ILE A 66 -18.30 -8.97 -1.25
CA ILE A 66 -18.39 -10.42 -1.43
C ILE A 66 -19.39 -10.75 -2.52
N THR A 67 -18.96 -11.57 -3.48
CA THR A 67 -19.75 -11.96 -4.65
C THR A 67 -19.71 -13.47 -4.85
N PRO A 68 -20.65 -14.05 -5.62
CA PRO A 68 -20.52 -15.42 -6.10
C PRO A 68 -19.16 -15.67 -6.76
N VAL A 69 -18.64 -16.90 -6.63
CA VAL A 69 -17.44 -17.34 -7.36
C VAL A 69 -17.64 -17.07 -8.86
N PRO A 70 -16.73 -16.32 -9.53
CA PRO A 70 -16.86 -16.05 -10.95
C PRO A 70 -16.74 -17.32 -11.82
N ASP A 71 -17.49 -17.36 -12.92
CA ASP A 71 -17.50 -18.49 -13.87
C ASP A 71 -16.13 -18.78 -14.50
N ASP A 72 -15.22 -17.79 -14.51
CA ASP A 72 -13.86 -17.93 -15.02
C ASP A 72 -12.87 -18.60 -14.04
N ARG A 73 -13.36 -19.03 -12.86
CA ARG A 73 -12.59 -19.75 -11.84
C ARG A 73 -12.90 -21.24 -11.84
N TRP A 74 -14.09 -21.62 -11.36
CA TRP A 74 -14.58 -23.01 -11.35
C TRP A 74 -16.11 -23.04 -11.28
N GLN A 75 -16.70 -24.18 -11.64
CA GLN A 75 -18.14 -24.41 -11.55
C GLN A 75 -18.55 -24.79 -10.13
N THR A 76 -19.11 -23.83 -9.39
CA THR A 76 -19.40 -24.01 -7.94
C THR A 76 -20.47 -25.05 -7.68
N ASP A 77 -21.49 -25.17 -8.54
CA ASP A 77 -22.58 -26.14 -8.35
C ASP A 77 -22.09 -27.60 -8.39
N ASP A 78 -21.05 -27.87 -9.18
CA ASP A 78 -20.44 -29.21 -9.25
C ASP A 78 -19.71 -29.59 -7.96
N LEU A 79 -19.30 -28.61 -7.15
CA LEU A 79 -18.48 -28.80 -5.95
C LEU A 79 -19.25 -28.53 -4.66
N TYR A 80 -20.43 -27.93 -4.72
CA TYR A 80 -21.18 -27.56 -3.54
C TYR A 80 -21.83 -28.77 -2.86
N SER A 81 -21.82 -28.77 -1.53
CA SER A 81 -22.65 -29.64 -0.70
C SER A 81 -23.02 -28.94 0.60
N THR A 82 -24.26 -29.12 1.05
CA THR A 82 -24.68 -28.71 2.39
C THR A 82 -24.14 -29.64 3.47
N ASP A 83 -23.73 -30.87 3.11
CA ASP A 83 -23.01 -31.76 4.02
C ASP A 83 -21.53 -31.36 4.05
N PRO A 84 -21.03 -30.79 5.14
CA PRO A 84 -19.66 -30.34 5.20
C PRO A 84 -18.66 -31.50 5.25
N GLN A 85 -19.13 -32.73 5.51
CA GLN A 85 -18.32 -33.95 5.49
C GLN A 85 -18.24 -34.59 4.09
N ALA A 86 -19.10 -34.20 3.14
CA ALA A 86 -19.14 -34.75 1.78
C ALA A 86 -17.76 -34.70 1.07
N PRO A 87 -17.13 -35.84 0.72
CA PRO A 87 -15.76 -35.87 0.18
C PRO A 87 -15.60 -35.00 -1.07
N GLY A 88 -14.52 -34.20 -1.12
CA GLY A 88 -14.20 -33.33 -2.27
C GLY A 88 -15.17 -32.17 -2.50
N LYS A 89 -16.10 -31.90 -1.58
CA LYS A 89 -17.08 -30.80 -1.66
C LYS A 89 -16.73 -29.63 -0.75
N LEU A 90 -17.23 -28.46 -1.12
CA LEU A 90 -17.21 -27.20 -0.36
C LEU A 90 -18.65 -26.80 0.00
N TYR A 91 -18.83 -26.02 1.07
CA TYR A 91 -20.15 -25.51 1.49
C TYR A 91 -20.29 -24.00 1.32
N THR A 92 -19.29 -23.34 0.75
CA THR A 92 -19.28 -21.89 0.49
C THR A 92 -19.52 -21.62 -0.99
N ARG A 93 -20.14 -20.50 -1.35
CA ARG A 93 -20.44 -20.16 -2.75
C ARG A 93 -19.93 -18.79 -3.17
N GLU A 94 -19.53 -17.97 -2.20
CA GLU A 94 -19.12 -16.60 -2.42
C GLU A 94 -17.70 -16.33 -1.90
N GLY A 95 -17.12 -15.22 -2.35
CA GLY A 95 -15.79 -14.76 -2.01
C GLY A 95 -15.55 -13.32 -2.45
N GLY A 96 -14.48 -12.70 -1.95
CA GLY A 96 -14.03 -11.41 -2.47
C GLY A 96 -13.11 -11.61 -3.66
N PHE A 97 -13.52 -11.26 -4.87
CA PHE A 97 -12.72 -11.50 -6.08
C PHE A 97 -12.24 -10.20 -6.72
N VAL A 98 -11.00 -10.21 -7.20
CA VAL A 98 -10.49 -9.16 -8.09
C VAL A 98 -10.65 -9.69 -9.52
N PRO A 99 -11.34 -8.95 -10.42
CA PRO A 99 -11.70 -9.44 -11.73
C PRO A 99 -10.47 -9.68 -12.62
N HIS A 100 -10.68 -10.43 -13.70
CA HIS A 100 -9.69 -10.64 -14.77
C HIS A 100 -8.31 -11.11 -14.28
N PRO A 101 -8.22 -12.25 -13.57
CA PRO A 101 -6.97 -12.71 -12.94
C PRO A 101 -5.83 -12.96 -13.94
N TYR A 102 -6.16 -13.20 -15.21
CA TYR A 102 -5.18 -13.52 -16.24
C TYR A 102 -4.79 -12.31 -17.11
N ASP A 103 -5.38 -11.13 -16.86
CA ASP A 103 -5.12 -9.93 -17.64
C ASP A 103 -3.90 -9.18 -17.09
N PHE A 104 -2.97 -8.79 -17.98
CA PHE A 104 -1.71 -8.16 -17.60
C PHE A 104 -1.09 -7.36 -18.76
N ASP A 105 -0.30 -6.32 -18.48
CA ASP A 105 0.46 -5.58 -19.51
C ASP A 105 1.92 -6.09 -19.58
N ALA A 106 2.11 -7.28 -20.15
CA ALA A 106 3.44 -7.89 -20.25
C ALA A 106 4.47 -7.03 -21.01
N PRO A 107 4.12 -6.37 -22.15
CA PRO A 107 5.06 -5.47 -22.85
C PRO A 107 5.54 -4.30 -22.00
N PHE A 108 4.69 -3.74 -21.13
CA PHE A 108 5.12 -2.70 -20.20
C PHE A 108 6.24 -3.19 -19.27
N PHE A 109 6.09 -4.39 -18.71
CA PHE A 109 7.10 -4.98 -17.82
C PHE A 109 8.23 -5.70 -18.56
N ARG A 110 8.30 -5.57 -19.90
CA ARG A 110 9.31 -6.22 -20.77
C ARG A 110 9.31 -7.75 -20.66
N ILE A 111 8.14 -8.33 -20.43
CA ILE A 111 7.94 -9.78 -20.32
C ILE A 111 7.39 -10.28 -21.65
N ALA A 112 8.01 -11.33 -22.19
CA ALA A 112 7.56 -11.92 -23.45
C ALA A 112 6.19 -12.60 -23.26
N PRO A 113 5.27 -12.57 -24.27
CA PRO A 113 3.95 -13.21 -24.16
C PRO A 113 3.98 -14.68 -23.72
N ARG A 114 4.99 -15.44 -24.17
CA ARG A 114 5.19 -16.83 -23.78
C ARG A 114 5.53 -16.99 -22.31
N GLU A 115 6.36 -16.12 -21.76
CA GLU A 115 6.69 -16.12 -20.33
C GLU A 115 5.47 -15.67 -19.51
N ALA A 116 4.72 -14.66 -20.00
CA ALA A 116 3.54 -14.14 -19.32
C ALA A 116 2.46 -15.21 -19.07
N ILE A 117 2.32 -16.20 -19.96
CA ILE A 117 1.42 -17.34 -19.78
C ILE A 117 1.81 -18.15 -18.53
N SER A 118 3.10 -18.46 -18.35
CA SER A 118 3.59 -19.25 -17.21
C SER A 118 3.72 -18.42 -15.91
N LEU A 119 3.61 -17.09 -15.99
CA LEU A 119 3.74 -16.19 -14.85
C LEU A 119 2.48 -16.22 -13.96
N ASP A 120 2.65 -16.47 -12.66
CA ASP A 120 1.55 -16.48 -11.69
C ASP A 120 0.81 -15.12 -11.67
N PRO A 121 -0.53 -15.10 -11.80
CA PRO A 121 -1.38 -13.92 -11.59
C PRO A 121 -1.04 -13.06 -10.37
N GLN A 122 -0.53 -13.66 -9.29
CA GLN A 122 -0.03 -12.94 -8.11
C GLN A 122 1.18 -12.07 -8.44
N GLN A 123 2.15 -12.59 -9.19
CA GLN A 123 3.33 -11.82 -9.62
C GLN A 123 2.94 -10.69 -10.58
N ARG A 124 2.00 -10.94 -11.48
CA ARG A 124 1.45 -9.91 -12.39
C ARG A 124 0.83 -8.75 -11.62
N LEU A 125 0.00 -9.08 -10.63
CA LEU A 125 -0.65 -8.08 -9.79
C LEU A 125 0.36 -7.30 -8.94
N LEU A 126 1.37 -7.97 -8.37
CA LEU A 126 2.46 -7.32 -7.64
C LEU A 126 3.21 -6.30 -8.51
N LEU A 127 3.49 -6.63 -9.77
CA LEU A 127 4.18 -5.73 -10.70
C LEU A 127 3.39 -4.45 -10.97
N GLU A 128 2.10 -4.56 -11.27
CA GLU A 128 1.24 -3.40 -11.49
C GLU A 128 1.06 -2.59 -10.20
N VAL A 129 0.73 -3.22 -9.08
CA VAL A 129 0.47 -2.52 -7.80
C VAL A 129 1.75 -1.88 -7.28
N GLY A 130 2.90 -2.53 -7.46
CA GLY A 130 4.20 -2.00 -7.04
C GLY A 130 4.60 -0.77 -7.84
N TRP A 131 4.35 -0.77 -9.15
CA TRP A 131 4.53 0.39 -10.00
C TRP A 131 3.66 1.57 -9.54
N GLU A 132 2.39 1.31 -9.28
CA GLU A 132 1.44 2.33 -8.82
C GLU A 132 1.77 2.88 -7.44
N ALA A 133 2.27 2.04 -6.52
CA ALA A 133 2.73 2.50 -5.21
C ALA A 133 3.91 3.49 -5.35
N LEU A 134 4.82 3.28 -6.31
CA LEU A 134 5.91 4.22 -6.61
C LEU A 134 5.39 5.51 -7.27
N GLU A 135 4.45 5.42 -8.21
CA GLU A 135 3.80 6.60 -8.79
C GLU A 135 3.03 7.40 -7.74
N SER A 136 2.36 6.73 -6.80
CA SER A 136 1.71 7.33 -5.63
C SER A 136 2.70 8.10 -4.76
N ALA A 137 3.90 7.55 -4.56
CA ALA A 137 5.01 8.20 -3.85
C ALA A 137 5.68 9.34 -4.64
N GLY A 138 5.31 9.53 -5.91
CA GLY A 138 5.98 10.45 -6.82
C GLY A 138 7.46 10.09 -6.97
N LEU A 139 7.76 8.80 -7.12
CA LEU A 139 9.09 8.29 -7.41
C LEU A 139 9.13 7.70 -8.81
N SER A 140 9.98 8.26 -9.67
CA SER A 140 10.29 7.66 -10.97
C SER A 140 11.10 6.38 -10.78
N ALA A 141 10.64 5.28 -11.37
CA ALA A 141 11.35 4.01 -11.31
C ALA A 141 12.74 4.10 -11.94
N ASP A 142 12.91 4.94 -12.96
CA ASP A 142 14.18 5.09 -13.70
C ASP A 142 15.27 5.71 -12.81
N HIS A 143 14.89 6.61 -11.90
CA HIS A 143 15.80 7.25 -10.95
C HIS A 143 16.20 6.36 -9.76
N LEU A 144 15.51 5.22 -9.59
CA LEU A 144 15.79 4.29 -8.50
C LEU A 144 16.65 3.09 -8.93
N ILE A 145 16.98 2.97 -10.22
CA ILE A 145 17.85 1.91 -10.72
C ILE A 145 19.24 2.01 -10.07
N GLY A 146 19.74 0.89 -9.57
CA GLY A 146 21.02 0.80 -8.88
C GLY A 146 21.01 1.25 -7.43
N THR A 147 19.87 1.74 -6.91
CA THR A 147 19.75 2.12 -5.50
C THR A 147 19.63 0.89 -4.59
N GLN A 148 19.91 1.08 -3.30
CA GLN A 148 19.68 0.08 -2.25
C GLN A 148 18.20 0.04 -1.87
N GLY A 149 17.31 -0.19 -2.84
CA GLY A 149 15.90 -0.42 -2.59
C GLY A 149 15.64 -1.85 -2.11
N GLY A 150 14.76 -2.05 -1.12
CA GLY A 150 14.37 -3.36 -0.62
C GLY A 150 12.93 -3.75 -1.01
N VAL A 151 12.66 -5.04 -1.21
CA VAL A 151 11.34 -5.59 -1.56
C VAL A 151 10.93 -6.66 -0.55
N PHE A 152 9.77 -6.50 0.08
CA PHE A 152 9.26 -7.41 1.12
C PHE A 152 7.81 -7.77 0.82
N VAL A 153 7.56 -9.00 0.37
CA VAL A 153 6.24 -9.42 -0.12
C VAL A 153 5.70 -10.57 0.72
N GLY A 154 4.54 -10.36 1.35
CA GLY A 154 3.73 -11.43 1.92
C GLY A 154 3.01 -12.21 0.83
N ILE A 155 3.25 -13.52 0.74
CA ILE A 155 2.65 -14.41 -0.25
C ILE A 155 2.66 -15.85 0.30
N CYS A 156 1.55 -16.59 0.15
CA CYS A 156 1.45 -17.96 0.65
C CYS A 156 0.73 -18.93 -0.29
N SER A 157 -0.16 -18.48 -1.19
CA SER A 157 -0.86 -19.38 -2.09
C SER A 157 0.01 -19.82 -3.27
N ILE A 158 -0.25 -21.04 -3.76
CA ILE A 158 0.50 -21.69 -4.85
C ILE A 158 -0.45 -22.30 -5.90
N ASP A 159 -1.69 -21.80 -5.97
CA ASP A 159 -2.77 -22.34 -6.81
C ASP A 159 -2.33 -22.48 -8.28
N TYR A 160 -1.70 -21.44 -8.85
CA TYR A 160 -1.30 -21.45 -10.25
C TYR A 160 -0.21 -22.50 -10.54
N TRP A 161 0.75 -22.63 -9.62
CA TRP A 161 1.81 -23.64 -9.70
C TRP A 161 1.23 -25.05 -9.71
N GLN A 162 0.32 -25.33 -8.79
CA GLN A 162 -0.37 -26.61 -8.70
C GLN A 162 -1.19 -26.88 -9.96
N GLN A 163 -1.92 -25.88 -10.46
CA GLN A 163 -2.71 -25.97 -11.68
C GLN A 163 -1.84 -26.30 -12.90
N LEU A 164 -0.68 -25.64 -13.06
CA LEU A 164 0.23 -25.88 -14.18
C LEU A 164 0.92 -27.26 -14.09
N LEU A 165 1.35 -27.67 -12.89
CA LEU A 165 1.99 -28.98 -12.68
C LEU A 165 1.04 -30.17 -12.80
N SER A 166 -0.26 -29.94 -12.66
CA SER A 166 -1.29 -30.97 -12.85
C SER A 166 -1.59 -31.27 -14.32
N ARG A 167 -0.98 -30.52 -15.26
CA ARG A 167 -1.14 -30.70 -16.71
C ARG A 167 -0.18 -31.76 -17.25
N ASP A 168 -0.24 -31.97 -18.56
CA ASP A 168 0.70 -32.85 -19.27
C ASP A 168 2.14 -32.39 -19.04
N ARG A 169 3.03 -33.33 -18.68
CA ARG A 169 4.47 -33.09 -18.49
C ARG A 169 5.12 -32.47 -19.72
N ALA A 170 4.58 -32.71 -20.92
CA ALA A 170 5.03 -32.09 -22.15
C ALA A 170 4.85 -30.55 -22.18
N GLN A 171 4.01 -29.98 -21.31
CA GLN A 171 3.77 -28.53 -21.18
C GLN A 171 4.73 -27.85 -20.20
N ILE A 172 5.59 -28.60 -19.51
CA ILE A 172 6.58 -28.02 -18.60
C ILE A 172 7.62 -27.28 -19.44
N ASP A 173 7.70 -25.96 -19.27
CA ASP A 173 8.64 -25.10 -19.97
C ASP A 173 9.66 -24.42 -19.03
N ALA A 174 10.58 -23.66 -19.62
CA ALA A 174 11.66 -22.99 -18.88
C ALA A 174 11.16 -21.84 -17.98
N TYR A 175 9.93 -21.36 -18.18
CA TYR A 175 9.38 -20.21 -17.44
C TYR A 175 8.55 -20.63 -16.24
N LEU A 176 8.21 -21.92 -16.13
CA LEU A 176 7.42 -22.45 -15.03
C LEU A 176 8.02 -21.99 -13.70
N THR A 177 9.25 -22.40 -13.36
CA THR A 177 9.90 -22.07 -12.07
C THR A 177 9.99 -20.57 -11.82
N THR A 178 10.43 -19.79 -12.82
CA THR A 178 10.59 -18.34 -12.66
C THR A 178 9.25 -17.61 -12.56
N GLY A 179 8.19 -18.19 -13.11
CA GLY A 179 6.84 -17.63 -13.09
C GLY A 179 6.08 -17.85 -11.78
N ASN A 180 6.47 -18.81 -10.95
CA ASN A 180 5.58 -19.30 -9.89
C ASN A 180 6.21 -19.48 -8.50
N THR A 181 7.54 -19.57 -8.40
CA THR A 181 8.15 -19.63 -7.06
C THR A 181 7.92 -18.33 -6.30
N HIS A 182 7.64 -18.41 -5.00
CA HIS A 182 7.44 -17.18 -4.21
C HIS A 182 8.66 -16.28 -4.24
N SER A 183 9.88 -16.83 -4.14
CA SER A 183 11.12 -16.04 -4.23
C SER A 183 11.23 -15.20 -5.50
N THR A 184 10.64 -15.64 -6.62
CA THR A 184 10.66 -14.84 -7.85
C THR A 184 9.59 -13.75 -7.85
N ALA A 185 8.58 -13.78 -6.98
CA ALA A 185 7.63 -12.69 -6.81
C ALA A 185 8.31 -11.41 -6.31
N SER A 186 9.04 -11.48 -5.18
CA SER A 186 9.84 -10.35 -4.69
C SER A 186 11.06 -10.07 -5.58
N GLY A 187 11.70 -11.13 -6.10
CA GLY A 187 12.88 -11.02 -6.95
C GLY A 187 12.61 -10.29 -8.27
N ARG A 188 11.44 -10.54 -8.89
CA ARG A 188 11.05 -9.91 -10.16
C ARG A 188 10.74 -8.43 -10.00
N LEU A 189 10.14 -8.02 -8.88
CA LEU A 189 10.00 -6.61 -8.52
C LEU A 189 11.37 -5.93 -8.39
N ALA A 190 12.28 -6.53 -7.62
CA ALA A 190 13.63 -5.98 -7.45
C ALA A 190 14.39 -5.90 -8.79
N TYR A 191 14.29 -6.94 -9.62
CA TYR A 191 14.89 -6.99 -10.96
C TYR A 191 14.35 -5.88 -11.86
N LEU A 192 13.02 -5.69 -11.92
CA LEU A 192 12.39 -4.70 -12.77
C LEU A 192 12.75 -3.27 -12.36
N LEU A 193 12.83 -3.01 -11.06
CA LEU A 193 13.18 -1.71 -10.50
C LEU A 193 14.69 -1.45 -10.47
N GLY A 194 15.51 -2.45 -10.79
CA GLY A 194 16.97 -2.37 -10.70
C GLY A 194 17.47 -2.19 -9.27
N TRP A 195 16.74 -2.67 -8.27
CA TRP A 195 17.06 -2.48 -6.85
C TRP A 195 18.05 -3.53 -6.34
N THR A 196 18.93 -3.11 -5.42
CA THR A 196 20.05 -3.92 -4.92
C THR A 196 19.99 -4.25 -3.44
N GLY A 197 18.95 -3.80 -2.72
CA GLY A 197 18.72 -4.13 -1.31
C GLY A 197 18.05 -5.50 -1.11
N PRO A 198 17.63 -5.83 0.13
CA PRO A 198 17.00 -7.11 0.45
C PRO A 198 15.76 -7.38 -0.41
N SER A 199 15.60 -8.61 -0.90
CA SER A 199 14.38 -9.05 -1.62
C SER A 199 13.87 -10.35 -1.01
N LEU A 200 12.75 -10.26 -0.30
CA LEU A 200 12.21 -11.35 0.52
C LEU A 200 10.74 -11.60 0.18
N SER A 201 10.40 -12.88 0.02
CA SER A 201 9.04 -13.37 -0.01
C SER A 201 8.77 -14.12 1.28
N ILE A 202 7.67 -13.77 1.95
CA ILE A 202 7.42 -14.10 3.35
C ILE A 202 6.08 -14.83 3.46
N ASP A 203 6.13 -16.03 4.03
CA ASP A 203 4.95 -16.82 4.37
C ASP A 203 4.88 -17.00 5.89
N THR A 204 4.03 -16.20 6.52
CA THR A 204 3.56 -16.41 7.89
C THR A 204 2.04 -16.51 7.89
N ALA A 205 1.48 -17.23 6.90
CA ALA A 205 0.04 -17.37 6.67
C ALA A 205 -0.67 -16.01 6.62
N CYS A 206 -1.76 -15.83 7.37
CA CYS A 206 -2.55 -14.60 7.38
C CYS A 206 -1.82 -13.35 7.91
N ALA A 207 -0.66 -13.51 8.58
CA ALA A 207 0.17 -12.40 9.06
C ALA A 207 1.23 -11.94 8.03
N SER A 208 1.36 -12.62 6.89
CA SER A 208 2.50 -12.47 5.96
C SER A 208 2.82 -11.04 5.56
N SER A 209 1.83 -10.27 5.08
CA SER A 209 2.07 -8.88 4.65
C SER A 209 2.45 -7.94 5.79
N LEU A 210 1.93 -8.15 7.01
CA LEU A 210 2.28 -7.30 8.15
C LEU A 210 3.67 -7.66 8.71
N THR A 211 4.05 -8.94 8.67
CA THR A 211 5.43 -9.38 8.88
C THR A 211 6.37 -8.77 7.84
N ALA A 212 5.95 -8.68 6.57
CA ALA A 212 6.74 -8.05 5.52
C ALA A 212 6.98 -6.55 5.77
N VAL A 213 5.95 -5.81 6.21
CA VAL A 213 6.11 -4.41 6.63
C VAL A 213 7.03 -4.30 7.85
N HIS A 214 6.90 -5.20 8.84
CA HIS A 214 7.82 -5.23 9.98
C HIS A 214 9.28 -5.37 9.53
N LEU A 215 9.60 -6.37 8.71
CA LEU A 215 10.96 -6.60 8.23
C LEU A 215 11.49 -5.42 7.38
N ALA A 216 10.65 -4.83 6.54
CA ALA A 216 11.01 -3.62 5.79
C ALA A 216 11.38 -2.45 6.72
N CYS A 217 10.63 -2.24 7.80
CA CYS A 217 10.95 -1.21 8.80
C CYS A 217 12.31 -1.49 9.48
N GLN A 218 12.59 -2.76 9.79
CA GLN A 218 13.85 -3.13 10.42
C GLN A 218 15.04 -2.94 9.47
N SER A 219 14.92 -3.35 8.21
CA SER A 219 15.96 -3.13 7.18
C SER A 219 16.24 -1.65 6.94
N LEU A 220 15.20 -0.80 6.93
CA LEU A 220 15.35 0.66 6.85
C LEU A 220 16.09 1.22 8.08
N ARG A 221 15.75 0.79 9.29
CA ARG A 221 16.43 1.25 10.53
C ARG A 221 17.90 0.82 10.58
N GLN A 222 18.18 -0.38 10.09
CA GLN A 222 19.53 -0.95 10.05
C GLN A 222 20.38 -0.43 8.88
N GLY A 223 19.78 0.30 7.94
CA GLY A 223 20.49 0.82 6.77
C GLY A 223 20.76 -0.23 5.68
N GLU A 224 20.07 -1.37 5.71
CA GLU A 224 20.16 -2.39 4.65
C GLU A 224 19.50 -1.92 3.35
N CYS A 225 18.56 -0.98 3.45
CA CYS A 225 17.97 -0.27 2.33
C CYS A 225 17.70 1.21 2.66
N SER A 226 17.57 2.03 1.61
CA SER A 226 17.22 3.46 1.71
C SER A 226 15.74 3.74 1.39
N VAL A 227 15.11 2.82 0.68
CA VAL A 227 13.69 2.81 0.34
C VAL A 227 13.22 1.35 0.35
N ALA A 228 12.00 1.09 0.78
CA ALA A 228 11.43 -0.26 0.75
C ALA A 228 10.03 -0.26 0.13
N LEU A 229 9.75 -1.30 -0.66
CA LEU A 229 8.42 -1.66 -1.12
C LEU A 229 7.96 -2.86 -0.30
N ALA A 230 6.87 -2.71 0.44
CA ALA A 230 6.39 -3.74 1.37
C ALA A 230 4.88 -3.96 1.24
N GLY A 231 4.42 -5.19 1.45
CA GLY A 231 2.99 -5.51 1.48
C GLY A 231 2.73 -6.97 1.17
N GLY A 232 1.71 -7.29 0.39
CA GLY A 232 1.42 -8.68 0.03
C GLY A 232 0.30 -8.85 -0.97
N VAL A 233 0.16 -10.09 -1.45
CA VAL A 233 -0.80 -10.49 -2.49
C VAL A 233 -1.48 -11.81 -2.13
N ASN A 234 -2.72 -11.96 -2.57
CA ASN A 234 -3.46 -13.22 -2.54
C ASN A 234 -4.35 -13.37 -3.77
N ARG A 235 -4.37 -14.57 -4.36
CA ARG A 235 -5.28 -14.97 -5.45
C ARG A 235 -5.87 -16.33 -5.16
N ILE A 236 -7.12 -16.51 -5.60
CA ILE A 236 -7.92 -17.71 -5.48
C ILE A 236 -8.22 -18.21 -6.89
N LEU A 237 -7.39 -19.11 -7.39
CA LEU A 237 -7.46 -19.56 -8.79
C LEU A 237 -8.16 -20.91 -8.93
N THR A 238 -8.12 -21.74 -7.89
CA THR A 238 -8.63 -23.10 -7.94
C THR A 238 -9.44 -23.45 -6.67
N PRO A 239 -10.32 -24.47 -6.71
CA PRO A 239 -11.24 -24.75 -5.60
C PRO A 239 -10.61 -25.53 -4.44
N GLU A 240 -9.43 -26.12 -4.60
CA GLU A 240 -8.84 -27.09 -3.66
C GLU A 240 -8.64 -26.49 -2.26
N THR A 241 -8.16 -25.25 -2.18
CA THR A 241 -7.99 -24.56 -0.89
C THR A 241 -9.35 -24.23 -0.26
N ASN A 242 -10.39 -23.91 -1.04
CA ASN A 242 -11.75 -23.72 -0.53
C ASN A 242 -12.34 -25.03 0.03
N ILE A 243 -12.10 -26.15 -0.66
CA ILE A 243 -12.48 -27.49 -0.19
C ILE A 243 -11.74 -27.80 1.12
N ASN A 244 -10.42 -27.56 1.17
CA ASN A 244 -9.63 -27.77 2.37
C ASN A 244 -10.17 -26.97 3.57
N PHE A 245 -10.39 -25.67 3.39
CA PHE A 245 -10.87 -24.80 4.47
C PHE A 245 -12.31 -25.11 4.87
N SER A 246 -13.13 -25.59 3.92
CA SER A 246 -14.44 -26.16 4.24
C SER A 246 -14.28 -27.36 5.19
N LYS A 247 -13.41 -28.32 4.87
CA LYS A 247 -13.14 -29.49 5.74
C LYS A 247 -12.57 -29.11 7.09
N ALA A 248 -11.73 -28.09 7.14
CA ALA A 248 -11.17 -27.55 8.37
C ALA A 248 -12.17 -26.72 9.20
N ARG A 249 -13.39 -26.49 8.69
CA ARG A 249 -14.42 -25.66 9.36
C ARG A 249 -13.97 -24.22 9.63
N MET A 250 -13.13 -23.69 8.74
CA MET A 250 -12.60 -22.34 8.84
C MET A 250 -13.52 -21.30 8.18
N LEU A 251 -14.34 -21.74 7.21
CA LEU A 251 -15.18 -20.84 6.42
C LEU A 251 -16.56 -20.63 7.05
N SER A 252 -17.09 -19.42 6.90
CA SER A 252 -18.47 -19.08 7.28
C SER A 252 -19.45 -19.76 6.31
N PRO A 253 -20.44 -20.53 6.77
CA PRO A 253 -21.52 -21.03 5.92
C PRO A 253 -22.37 -19.93 5.27
N ASP A 254 -22.35 -18.71 5.84
CA ASP A 254 -23.04 -17.54 5.28
C ASP A 254 -22.13 -16.68 4.36
N ASP A 255 -20.91 -17.17 4.07
CA ASP A 255 -19.92 -16.48 3.24
C ASP A 255 -19.62 -15.02 3.66
N ARG A 256 -19.68 -14.69 4.96
CA ARG A 256 -19.34 -13.35 5.47
C ARG A 256 -18.46 -13.41 6.71
N CYS A 257 -17.46 -12.54 6.77
CA CYS A 257 -16.71 -12.26 8.00
C CYS A 257 -17.58 -11.37 8.91
N LYS A 258 -18.27 -11.97 9.88
CA LYS A 258 -19.15 -11.25 10.82
C LYS A 258 -18.38 -10.86 12.08
N SER A 259 -17.31 -10.09 11.90
CA SER A 259 -16.35 -9.77 12.95
C SER A 259 -17.02 -9.15 14.17
N PHE A 260 -16.78 -9.75 15.34
CA PHE A 260 -17.27 -9.36 16.66
C PHE A 260 -18.78 -9.57 16.92
N ASP A 261 -19.53 -10.05 15.93
CA ASP A 261 -20.96 -10.33 16.08
C ASP A 261 -21.22 -11.69 16.75
N ALA A 262 -22.37 -11.84 17.39
CA ALA A 262 -22.82 -13.11 17.98
C ALA A 262 -22.99 -14.23 16.95
N ALA A 263 -23.24 -13.90 15.68
CA ALA A 263 -23.36 -14.84 14.58
C ALA A 263 -21.99 -15.20 13.94
N ALA A 264 -20.87 -14.71 14.45
CA ALA A 264 -19.52 -15.04 14.00
C ALA A 264 -19.29 -16.57 13.92
N ASN A 265 -19.14 -17.12 12.71
CA ASN A 265 -19.10 -18.56 12.45
C ASN A 265 -18.04 -18.98 11.41
N GLY A 266 -17.04 -18.13 11.16
CA GLY A 266 -15.96 -18.37 10.22
C GLY A 266 -15.69 -17.15 9.34
N PHE A 267 -14.72 -17.26 8.44
CA PHE A 267 -14.40 -16.19 7.48
C PHE A 267 -14.82 -16.57 6.05
N VAL A 268 -14.84 -15.59 5.15
CA VAL A 268 -14.94 -15.81 3.71
C VAL A 268 -13.60 -15.48 3.06
N ARG A 269 -13.14 -16.29 2.09
CA ARG A 269 -11.86 -16.06 1.41
C ARG A 269 -11.97 -14.89 0.44
N ALA A 270 -10.86 -14.19 0.24
CA ALA A 270 -10.79 -13.11 -0.73
C ALA A 270 -9.41 -12.94 -1.37
N GLU A 271 -9.42 -12.31 -2.54
CA GLU A 271 -8.26 -11.92 -3.33
C GLU A 271 -7.87 -10.47 -3.05
N GLY A 272 -6.62 -10.13 -3.36
CA GLY A 272 -6.20 -8.74 -3.47
C GLY A 272 -4.70 -8.57 -3.33
N CYS A 273 -4.24 -7.35 -3.57
CA CYS A 273 -2.84 -6.96 -3.42
C CYS A 273 -2.77 -5.54 -2.87
N GLY A 274 -1.85 -5.31 -1.94
CA GLY A 274 -1.51 -3.98 -1.45
C GLY A 274 0.00 -3.86 -1.31
N LEU A 275 0.55 -2.72 -1.71
CA LEU A 275 1.95 -2.37 -1.50
C LEU A 275 2.08 -0.93 -1.04
N ILE A 276 3.01 -0.69 -0.12
CA ILE A 276 3.36 0.63 0.40
C ILE A 276 4.85 0.90 0.16
N VAL A 277 5.18 2.18 -0.04
CA VAL A 277 6.54 2.66 -0.16
C VAL A 277 6.96 3.29 1.16
N LEU A 278 8.11 2.85 1.67
CA LEU A 278 8.62 3.20 2.99
C LEU A 278 10.00 3.86 2.90
N LYS A 279 10.22 4.87 3.75
CA LYS A 279 11.54 5.46 4.02
C LYS A 279 11.66 5.76 5.51
N ARG A 280 12.89 5.90 6.02
CA ARG A 280 13.10 6.53 7.34
C ARG A 280 12.48 7.93 7.31
N TYR A 281 11.79 8.31 8.38
CA TYR A 281 11.07 9.59 8.43
C TYR A 281 11.98 10.77 8.11
N ARG A 282 13.19 10.82 8.68
CA ARG A 282 14.18 11.87 8.37
C ARG A 282 14.52 11.96 6.88
N ASP A 283 14.60 10.82 6.18
CA ASP A 283 14.98 10.77 4.77
C ASP A 283 13.82 11.19 3.86
N ALA A 284 12.58 10.81 4.22
CA ALA A 284 11.37 11.29 3.55
C ALA A 284 11.24 12.82 3.69
N VAL A 285 11.45 13.34 4.90
CA VAL A 285 11.46 14.80 5.15
C VAL A 285 12.58 15.49 4.41
N ALA A 286 13.79 14.93 4.35
CA ALA A 286 14.90 15.50 3.60
C ALA A 286 14.61 15.53 2.08
N ALA A 287 14.03 14.46 1.55
CA ALA A 287 13.66 14.34 0.14
C ALA A 287 12.43 15.17 -0.26
N GLY A 288 11.69 15.75 0.70
CA GLY A 288 10.44 16.45 0.42
C GLY A 288 9.32 15.53 -0.06
N ASP A 289 9.37 14.25 0.34
CA ASP A 289 8.32 13.30 0.02
C ASP A 289 7.02 13.66 0.75
N ARG A 290 5.89 13.34 0.13
CA ARG A 290 4.60 13.34 0.82
C ARG A 290 4.61 12.21 1.85
N ILE A 291 4.15 12.50 3.07
CA ILE A 291 4.07 11.49 4.14
C ILE A 291 2.59 11.24 4.42
N ASP A 292 2.12 10.06 4.03
CA ASP A 292 0.72 9.64 4.17
C ASP A 292 0.41 9.23 5.63
N ALA A 293 1.35 8.56 6.28
CA ALA A 293 1.32 8.19 7.69
C ALA A 293 2.73 7.82 8.18
N VAL A 294 2.89 7.61 9.49
CA VAL A 294 4.18 7.23 10.10
C VAL A 294 4.01 5.98 10.96
N ILE A 295 4.81 4.95 10.67
CA ILE A 295 4.93 3.76 11.50
C ILE A 295 5.88 4.09 12.66
N LEU A 296 5.35 4.06 13.87
CA LEU A 296 6.11 4.35 15.09
C LEU A 296 6.81 3.09 15.61
N GLY A 297 6.11 1.96 15.58
CA GLY A 297 6.61 0.70 16.13
C GLY A 297 5.94 -0.51 15.51
N SER A 298 6.63 -1.64 15.51
CA SER A 298 6.09 -2.91 15.06
C SER A 298 6.75 -4.06 15.82
N ALA A 299 6.06 -5.19 15.90
CA ALA A 299 6.57 -6.41 16.50
C ALA A 299 5.95 -7.65 15.86
N THR A 300 6.70 -8.75 15.89
CA THR A 300 6.21 -10.08 15.53
C THR A 300 6.57 -11.07 16.64
N ASN A 301 5.75 -12.11 16.81
CA ASN A 301 6.06 -13.24 17.69
C ASN A 301 5.32 -14.51 17.24
N HIS A 302 5.34 -15.54 18.08
CA HIS A 302 4.61 -16.78 17.85
C HIS A 302 3.79 -17.18 19.09
N ASP A 303 2.65 -17.81 18.88
CA ASP A 303 1.76 -18.32 19.94
C ASP A 303 2.41 -19.34 20.89
N GLY A 304 3.50 -19.95 20.44
CA GLY A 304 4.17 -21.03 21.13
C GLY A 304 3.32 -22.31 21.12
N ARG A 305 3.24 -22.99 22.27
CA ARG A 305 2.45 -24.21 22.41
C ARG A 305 1.06 -23.89 22.97
N THR A 306 0.03 -24.09 22.15
CA THR A 306 -1.39 -23.97 22.52
C THR A 306 -2.07 -25.35 22.49
N SER A 307 -3.40 -25.43 22.65
CA SER A 307 -4.15 -26.70 22.64
C SER A 307 -4.27 -27.34 21.24
N GLY A 308 -3.87 -26.64 20.18
CA GLY A 308 -3.83 -27.13 18.82
C GLY A 308 -3.14 -26.12 17.92
N LEU A 309 -2.53 -26.55 16.81
CA LEU A 309 -1.71 -25.69 15.95
C LEU A 309 -2.43 -24.40 15.51
N THR A 310 -3.75 -24.49 15.30
CA THR A 310 -4.59 -23.38 14.82
C THR A 310 -5.32 -22.62 15.92
N VAL A 311 -5.10 -22.96 17.19
CA VAL A 311 -5.74 -22.29 18.32
C VAL A 311 -4.90 -21.08 18.74
N PRO A 312 -5.44 -19.84 18.67
CA PRO A 312 -4.69 -18.63 18.96
C PRO A 312 -4.37 -18.48 20.46
N SER A 313 -3.33 -17.70 20.79
CA SER A 313 -2.92 -17.41 22.17
C SER A 313 -3.15 -15.95 22.55
N SER A 314 -4.10 -15.70 23.46
CA SER A 314 -4.35 -14.33 23.99
C SER A 314 -3.08 -13.71 24.59
N ILE A 315 -2.28 -14.49 25.33
CA ILE A 315 -1.05 -14.02 25.97
C ILE A 315 0.00 -13.62 24.92
N ALA A 316 0.13 -14.40 23.84
CA ALA A 316 1.07 -14.08 22.77
C ALA A 316 0.62 -12.83 21.97
N GLN A 317 -0.67 -12.69 21.71
CA GLN A 317 -1.23 -11.48 21.10
C GLN A 317 -0.98 -10.24 21.95
N GLN A 318 -1.24 -10.31 23.27
CA GLN A 318 -0.89 -9.24 24.21
C GLN A 318 0.61 -8.90 24.17
N ALA A 319 1.48 -9.91 24.16
CA ALA A 319 2.92 -9.70 24.09
C ALA A 319 3.37 -9.01 22.79
N ALA A 320 2.78 -9.38 21.64
CA ALA A 320 3.06 -8.72 20.36
C ALA A 320 2.65 -7.25 20.40
N ILE A 321 1.44 -6.96 20.90
CA ILE A 321 0.92 -5.59 21.05
C ILE A 321 1.81 -4.78 22.01
N ARG A 322 2.11 -5.29 23.20
CA ARG A 322 2.96 -4.62 24.19
C ARG A 322 4.37 -4.35 23.64
N GLN A 323 4.94 -5.29 22.88
CA GLN A 323 6.25 -5.09 22.26
C GLN A 323 6.20 -4.00 21.17
N ALA A 324 5.16 -3.97 20.35
CA ALA A 324 4.99 -2.93 19.34
C ALA A 324 4.82 -1.54 19.97
N LEU A 325 4.06 -1.43 21.08
CA LEU A 325 3.92 -0.21 21.88
C LEU A 325 5.24 0.23 22.53
N SER A 326 6.01 -0.73 23.07
CA SER A 326 7.36 -0.46 23.58
C SER A 326 8.27 0.05 22.46
N ASN A 327 8.16 -0.52 21.27
CA ASN A 327 8.98 -0.11 20.12
C ASN A 327 8.57 1.27 19.58
N SER A 328 7.29 1.66 19.69
CA SER A 328 6.79 2.97 19.30
C SER A 328 7.00 4.07 20.35
N ARG A 329 7.36 3.70 21.59
CA ARG A 329 7.59 4.63 22.72
C ARG A 329 6.37 5.51 23.04
N ILE A 330 5.16 4.97 22.83
CA ILE A 330 3.91 5.63 23.24
C ILE A 330 3.16 4.74 24.24
N PRO A 331 2.37 5.34 25.14
CA PRO A 331 1.56 4.58 26.07
C PRO A 331 0.24 4.11 25.40
N PRO A 332 -0.38 3.02 25.87
CA PRO A 332 -1.55 2.40 25.23
C PRO A 332 -2.75 3.35 25.06
N GLU A 333 -2.97 4.27 25.99
CA GLU A 333 -4.09 5.21 25.98
C GLU A 333 -4.07 6.20 24.81
N GLN A 334 -2.90 6.41 24.17
CA GLN A 334 -2.80 7.25 22.96
C GLN A 334 -3.34 6.57 21.71
N VAL A 335 -3.49 5.24 21.71
CA VAL A 335 -4.09 4.52 20.59
C VAL A 335 -5.60 4.65 20.68
N SER A 336 -6.22 5.25 19.67
CA SER A 336 -7.67 5.52 19.63
C SER A 336 -8.44 4.58 18.70
N TYR A 337 -7.75 3.92 17.77
CA TYR A 337 -8.34 2.96 16.84
C TYR A 337 -7.48 1.70 16.72
N LEU A 338 -8.12 0.55 16.61
CA LEU A 338 -7.50 -0.70 16.23
C LEU A 338 -8.19 -1.29 15.00
N GLU A 339 -7.38 -1.56 14.00
CA GLU A 339 -7.72 -2.47 12.91
C GLU A 339 -7.31 -3.89 13.33
N ALA A 340 -8.30 -4.65 13.80
CA ALA A 340 -8.08 -6.01 14.28
C ALA A 340 -7.84 -7.02 13.15
N HIS A 341 -7.33 -8.18 13.53
CA HIS A 341 -7.35 -9.34 12.66
C HIS A 341 -8.80 -9.76 12.38
N GLY A 342 -9.65 -9.86 13.39
CA GLY A 342 -11.12 -9.90 13.33
C GLY A 342 -11.67 -10.74 12.16
N THR A 343 -11.52 -12.06 12.23
CA THR A 343 -11.93 -12.98 11.15
C THR A 343 -13.40 -13.37 11.23
N GLY A 344 -14.14 -12.99 12.27
CA GLY A 344 -15.54 -13.40 12.42
C GLY A 344 -15.66 -14.84 12.90
N THR A 345 -14.71 -15.30 13.73
CA THR A 345 -14.73 -16.66 14.27
C THR A 345 -15.24 -16.66 15.71
N ALA A 346 -16.07 -17.65 16.07
CA ALA A 346 -16.65 -17.75 17.41
C ALA A 346 -15.63 -17.81 18.55
N ILE A 347 -14.42 -18.33 18.27
CA ILE A 347 -13.33 -18.49 19.25
C ILE A 347 -12.29 -17.37 19.12
N GLY A 348 -11.89 -17.02 17.90
CA GLY A 348 -10.81 -16.07 17.67
C GLY A 348 -11.18 -14.64 18.06
N ASP A 349 -12.39 -14.19 17.74
CA ASP A 349 -12.81 -12.82 18.01
C ASP A 349 -12.84 -12.51 19.53
N PRO A 350 -13.42 -13.37 20.40
CA PRO A 350 -13.31 -13.17 21.85
C PRO A 350 -11.87 -13.18 22.38
N ILE A 351 -11.01 -14.04 21.86
CA ILE A 351 -9.60 -14.10 22.28
C ILE A 351 -8.87 -12.79 21.96
N GLU A 352 -9.08 -12.29 20.74
CA GLU A 352 -8.46 -11.05 20.27
C GLU A 352 -8.98 -9.83 21.03
N VAL A 353 -10.30 -9.69 21.20
CA VAL A 353 -10.87 -8.52 21.90
C VAL A 353 -10.45 -8.48 23.37
N ASN A 354 -10.37 -9.64 24.04
CA ASN A 354 -9.87 -9.70 25.41
C ASN A 354 -8.36 -9.37 25.48
N ALA A 355 -7.55 -9.84 24.52
CA ALA A 355 -6.13 -9.47 24.46
C ALA A 355 -5.94 -7.95 24.26
N ILE A 356 -6.74 -7.36 23.37
CA ILE A 356 -6.76 -5.92 23.12
C ILE A 356 -7.14 -5.16 24.39
N ALA A 357 -8.23 -5.54 25.04
CA ALA A 357 -8.71 -4.79 26.20
C ALA A 357 -7.78 -4.92 27.41
N GLU A 358 -7.05 -6.04 27.56
CA GLU A 358 -6.02 -6.20 28.59
C GLU A 358 -4.82 -5.27 28.39
N VAL A 359 -4.48 -4.92 27.15
CA VAL A 359 -3.36 -4.01 26.86
C VAL A 359 -3.80 -2.55 26.83
N PHE A 360 -4.93 -2.27 26.18
CA PHE A 360 -5.37 -0.90 25.88
C PHE A 360 -6.46 -0.37 26.80
N GLY A 361 -7.17 -1.23 27.52
CA GLY A 361 -8.40 -0.88 28.23
C GLY A 361 -8.21 -0.22 29.60
N GLN A 362 -6.99 -0.15 30.13
CA GLN A 362 -6.72 0.51 31.40
C GLN A 362 -6.70 2.03 31.24
N ASP A 363 -7.26 2.75 32.23
CA ASP A 363 -7.18 4.21 32.39
C ASP A 363 -7.62 5.06 31.17
N ARG A 364 -8.58 4.55 30.39
CA ARG A 364 -9.11 5.27 29.23
C ARG A 364 -10.23 6.25 29.59
N SER A 365 -10.11 7.48 29.11
CA SER A 365 -11.18 8.49 29.16
C SER A 365 -12.16 8.40 27.97
N ALA A 366 -11.74 7.79 26.86
CA ALA A 366 -12.52 7.60 25.65
C ALA A 366 -12.44 6.14 25.18
N PRO A 367 -13.50 5.59 24.54
CA PRO A 367 -13.47 4.23 24.05
C PRO A 367 -12.36 4.03 23.01
N LEU A 368 -11.79 2.84 22.98
CA LEU A 368 -10.98 2.36 21.87
C LEU A 368 -11.92 1.88 20.76
N TRP A 369 -11.79 2.48 19.58
CA TRP A 369 -12.55 2.02 18.41
C TRP A 369 -11.90 0.77 17.83
N LEU A 370 -12.71 -0.23 17.49
CA LEU A 370 -12.25 -1.51 16.95
C LEU A 370 -13.01 -1.83 15.67
N GLY A 371 -12.28 -2.08 14.57
CA GLY A 371 -12.87 -2.50 13.31
C GLY A 371 -12.06 -3.60 12.63
N SER A 372 -12.65 -4.20 11.59
CA SER A 372 -11.98 -5.14 10.69
C SER A 372 -12.43 -4.89 9.25
N VAL A 373 -11.47 -4.69 8.35
CA VAL A 373 -11.68 -4.56 6.90
C VAL A 373 -12.30 -5.82 6.30
N LYS A 374 -12.15 -6.97 6.97
CA LYS A 374 -12.64 -8.26 6.46
C LYS A 374 -14.16 -8.28 6.34
N THR A 375 -14.86 -7.42 7.08
CA THR A 375 -16.31 -7.28 6.95
C THR A 375 -16.73 -6.69 5.61
N ASN A 376 -15.85 -5.94 4.93
CA ASN A 376 -16.13 -5.35 3.63
C ASN A 376 -15.68 -6.23 2.47
N ILE A 377 -14.45 -6.77 2.55
CA ILE A 377 -13.79 -7.40 1.40
C ILE A 377 -13.39 -8.85 1.63
N GLY A 378 -13.75 -9.43 2.77
CA GLY A 378 -13.36 -10.80 3.13
C GLY A 378 -11.93 -10.93 3.63
N HIS A 379 -11.48 -12.17 3.84
CA HIS A 379 -10.14 -12.46 4.32
C HIS A 379 -9.15 -12.64 3.17
N LEU A 380 -8.31 -11.62 2.96
CA LEU A 380 -7.26 -11.58 1.93
C LEU A 380 -6.01 -12.43 2.24
N GLU A 381 -6.09 -13.37 3.18
CA GLU A 381 -5.00 -14.27 3.58
C GLU A 381 -3.65 -13.54 3.74
N ALA A 382 -2.64 -13.83 2.91
CA ALA A 382 -1.33 -13.17 2.97
C ALA A 382 -1.40 -11.64 2.82
N ALA A 383 -2.37 -11.09 2.09
CA ALA A 383 -2.59 -9.66 1.88
C ALA A 383 -3.54 -9.03 2.93
N ALA A 384 -4.03 -9.77 3.92
CA ALA A 384 -4.98 -9.25 4.90
C ALA A 384 -4.42 -8.12 5.77
N GLY A 385 -3.16 -8.24 6.21
CA GLY A 385 -2.50 -7.23 7.04
C GLY A 385 -2.31 -5.90 6.31
N ILE A 386 -1.87 -5.94 5.04
CA ILE A 386 -1.67 -4.72 4.26
C ILE A 386 -3.00 -4.03 3.91
N ALA A 387 -4.09 -4.77 3.68
CA ALA A 387 -5.41 -4.19 3.47
C ALA A 387 -5.90 -3.41 4.70
N GLY A 388 -5.72 -3.97 5.90
CA GLY A 388 -6.03 -3.28 7.16
C GLY A 388 -5.16 -2.05 7.39
N LEU A 389 -3.86 -2.14 7.07
CA LEU A 389 -2.94 -0.99 7.15
C LEU A 389 -3.36 0.14 6.19
N ILE A 390 -3.66 -0.18 4.93
CA ILE A 390 -4.11 0.83 3.94
C ILE A 390 -5.43 1.47 4.38
N LYS A 391 -6.41 0.68 4.85
CA LYS A 391 -7.66 1.23 5.44
C LYS A 391 -7.36 2.22 6.56
N THR A 392 -6.43 1.89 7.44
CA THR A 392 -6.06 2.73 8.59
C THR A 392 -5.37 4.02 8.15
N VAL A 393 -4.50 3.97 7.14
CA VAL A 393 -3.88 5.18 6.57
C VAL A 393 -4.95 6.08 5.92
N LEU A 394 -5.88 5.51 5.16
CA LEU A 394 -7.00 6.26 4.56
C LEU A 394 -7.87 6.91 5.64
N ALA A 395 -8.18 6.19 6.73
CA ALA A 395 -8.92 6.74 7.87
C ALA A 395 -8.20 7.94 8.52
N LEU A 396 -6.87 7.89 8.64
CA LEU A 396 -6.07 9.04 9.11
C LEU A 396 -6.14 10.21 8.12
N GLN A 397 -5.96 9.96 6.82
CA GLN A 397 -5.99 10.98 5.78
C GLN A 397 -7.34 11.71 5.72
N HIS A 398 -8.44 10.97 5.82
CA HIS A 398 -9.79 11.53 5.78
C HIS A 398 -10.32 11.99 7.15
N GLY A 399 -9.65 11.62 8.24
CA GLY A 399 -10.07 11.95 9.60
C GLY A 399 -11.42 11.39 9.99
N GLU A 400 -11.67 10.15 9.59
CA GLU A 400 -12.91 9.43 9.81
C GLU A 400 -12.59 7.94 9.94
N ILE A 401 -13.13 7.27 10.96
CA ILE A 401 -13.08 5.82 11.09
C ILE A 401 -14.32 5.26 10.39
N PRO A 402 -14.16 4.41 9.36
CA PRO A 402 -15.29 3.90 8.60
C PRO A 402 -16.07 2.82 9.39
N PRO A 403 -17.34 2.58 9.04
CA PRO A 403 -18.16 1.54 9.65
C PRO A 403 -17.59 0.11 9.50
N ASN A 404 -17.89 -0.73 10.48
CA ASN A 404 -17.66 -2.16 10.50
C ASN A 404 -18.97 -2.88 10.17
N LEU A 405 -18.98 -3.68 9.10
CA LEU A 405 -20.21 -4.32 8.62
C LEU A 405 -20.59 -5.55 9.47
N HIS A 406 -21.84 -5.98 9.30
CA HIS A 406 -22.40 -7.20 9.88
C HIS A 406 -22.39 -7.31 11.41
N PHE A 407 -22.16 -6.20 12.12
CA PHE A 407 -22.23 -6.14 13.58
C PHE A 407 -23.62 -5.66 14.02
N GLN A 408 -24.51 -6.61 14.32
CA GLN A 408 -25.89 -6.37 14.75
C GLN A 408 -26.09 -6.70 16.23
N THR A 409 -25.58 -7.85 16.67
CA THR A 409 -25.67 -8.32 18.06
C THR A 409 -24.26 -8.56 18.58
N PRO A 410 -23.80 -7.81 19.60
CA PRO A 410 -22.46 -8.00 20.15
C PRO A 410 -22.24 -9.44 20.63
N ASN A 411 -21.08 -10.03 20.32
CA ASN A 411 -20.78 -11.41 20.70
C ASN A 411 -20.84 -11.59 22.24
N PRO A 412 -21.65 -12.52 22.78
CA PRO A 412 -21.88 -12.66 24.22
C PRO A 412 -20.67 -13.22 24.99
N HIS A 413 -19.66 -13.74 24.30
CA HIS A 413 -18.40 -14.19 24.91
C HIS A 413 -17.42 -13.05 25.16
N ILE A 414 -17.78 -11.81 24.81
CA ILE A 414 -17.03 -10.60 25.08
C ILE A 414 -17.82 -9.76 26.10
N ASP A 415 -17.15 -9.31 27.15
CA ASP A 415 -17.75 -8.49 28.20
C ASP A 415 -17.80 -7.00 27.81
N TRP A 416 -18.64 -6.68 26.82
CA TRP A 416 -18.77 -5.32 26.24
C TRP A 416 -19.12 -4.23 27.26
N GLN A 417 -19.70 -4.58 28.40
CA GLN A 417 -20.04 -3.61 29.46
C GLN A 417 -18.80 -3.18 30.25
N ARG A 418 -17.82 -4.08 30.40
CA ARG A 418 -16.59 -3.83 31.17
C ARG A 418 -15.45 -3.33 30.31
N LEU A 419 -15.37 -3.74 29.05
CA LEU A 419 -14.28 -3.37 28.15
C LEU A 419 -14.57 -1.98 27.52
N PRO A 420 -13.65 -1.01 27.57
CA PRO A 420 -13.85 0.30 26.96
C PRO A 420 -13.60 0.26 25.44
N VAL A 421 -14.17 -0.75 24.76
CA VAL A 421 -14.02 -1.01 23.32
C VAL A 421 -15.36 -0.80 22.64
N LYS A 422 -15.38 -0.11 21.50
CA LYS A 422 -16.58 0.06 20.68
C LYS A 422 -16.32 -0.30 19.23
N VAL A 423 -17.30 -0.92 18.59
CA VAL A 423 -17.30 -1.22 17.16
C VAL A 423 -18.07 -0.11 16.44
N PRO A 424 -17.49 0.57 15.43
CA PRO A 424 -18.17 1.64 14.71
C PRO A 424 -19.21 1.04 13.75
N ILE A 425 -20.50 1.29 13.96
CA ILE A 425 -21.57 0.92 13.00
C ILE A 425 -21.92 2.06 12.05
N ASP A 426 -21.55 3.29 12.42
CA ASP A 426 -21.66 4.52 11.65
C ASP A 426 -20.27 5.18 11.57
N PRO A 427 -20.01 6.05 10.58
CA PRO A 427 -18.73 6.75 10.47
C PRO A 427 -18.45 7.56 11.74
N VAL A 428 -17.26 7.41 12.30
CA VAL A 428 -16.84 8.14 13.51
C VAL A 428 -15.84 9.21 13.11
N SER A 429 -16.15 10.47 13.45
CA SER A 429 -15.19 11.56 13.26
C SER A 429 -13.91 11.29 14.05
N TRP A 430 -12.77 11.41 13.37
CA TRP A 430 -11.46 11.14 13.93
C TRP A 430 -10.50 12.23 13.47
N THR A 431 -10.78 13.47 13.87
CA THR A 431 -9.96 14.63 13.53
C THR A 431 -8.92 14.90 14.61
N ARG A 432 -7.92 15.74 14.30
CA ARG A 432 -6.94 16.17 15.32
C ARG A 432 -7.55 17.04 16.40
N GLN A 433 -8.68 17.70 16.13
CA GLN A 433 -9.38 18.54 17.11
C GLN A 433 -10.01 17.70 18.22
N ASP A 434 -10.30 16.43 17.93
CA ASP A 434 -10.84 15.48 18.89
C ASP A 434 -9.76 14.88 19.81
N GLN A 435 -8.48 15.14 19.52
CA GLN A 435 -7.35 14.65 20.31
C GLN A 435 -6.87 15.71 21.32
N PRO A 436 -6.29 15.30 22.47
CA PRO A 436 -5.60 16.22 23.35
C PRO A 436 -4.54 17.02 22.59
N LEU A 437 -4.31 18.26 23.03
CA LEU A 437 -3.38 19.17 22.37
C LEU A 437 -2.00 18.49 22.16
N ASN A 438 -1.50 18.56 20.93
CA ASN A 438 -0.23 17.96 20.49
C ASN A 438 -0.15 16.42 20.49
N GLN A 439 -1.28 15.69 20.56
CA GLN A 439 -1.28 14.24 20.38
C GLN A 439 -1.68 13.86 18.94
N PRO A 440 -0.87 13.06 18.22
CA PRO A 440 -1.25 12.56 16.92
C PRO A 440 -2.33 11.50 17.04
N ARG A 441 -3.23 11.44 16.06
CA ARG A 441 -4.15 10.31 15.91
C ARG A 441 -3.34 9.06 15.69
N THR A 442 -3.56 8.05 16.53
CA THR A 442 -2.74 6.84 16.55
C THR A 442 -3.62 5.61 16.49
N ALA A 443 -3.21 4.64 15.67
CA ALA A 443 -3.86 3.36 15.51
C ALA A 443 -2.89 2.19 15.59
N GLY A 444 -3.41 1.03 15.98
CA GLY A 444 -2.73 -0.25 15.86
C GLY A 444 -3.39 -1.14 14.81
N ILE A 445 -2.61 -2.00 14.20
CA ILE A 445 -3.05 -2.98 13.21
C ILE A 445 -2.54 -4.36 13.61
N SER A 446 -3.44 -5.34 13.70
CA SER A 446 -3.13 -6.72 14.07
C SER A 446 -3.33 -7.69 12.92
N ALA A 447 -2.41 -8.66 12.78
CA ALA A 447 -2.59 -9.79 11.88
C ALA A 447 -2.03 -11.08 12.51
N PHE A 448 -2.85 -12.14 12.53
CA PHE A 448 -2.52 -13.41 13.19
C PHE A 448 -2.66 -14.56 12.20
N GLY A 449 -1.58 -15.30 11.98
CA GLY A 449 -1.56 -16.50 11.14
C GLY A 449 -2.12 -17.71 11.88
N PHE A 450 -2.87 -18.56 11.19
CA PHE A 450 -3.37 -19.81 11.78
C PHE A 450 -2.24 -20.77 12.21
N ASN A 451 -1.00 -20.53 11.78
CA ASN A 451 0.15 -21.29 12.22
C ASN A 451 0.71 -20.82 13.58
N GLY A 452 0.19 -19.73 14.13
CA GLY A 452 0.62 -19.10 15.38
C GLY A 452 1.50 -17.86 15.21
N SER A 453 1.87 -17.45 13.99
CA SER A 453 2.65 -16.24 13.76
C SER A 453 1.80 -14.98 13.97
N ASN A 454 2.24 -14.06 14.82
CA ASN A 454 1.54 -12.80 15.08
C ASN A 454 2.37 -11.60 14.62
N ALA A 455 1.69 -10.57 14.14
CA ALA A 455 2.27 -9.27 13.82
C ALA A 455 1.37 -8.15 14.34
N HIS A 456 1.98 -7.09 14.87
CA HIS A 456 1.29 -5.86 15.25
C HIS A 456 2.11 -4.63 14.84
N ILE A 457 1.42 -3.60 14.31
CA ILE A 457 2.03 -2.34 13.89
C ILE A 457 1.28 -1.17 14.51
N VAL A 458 2.01 -0.21 15.05
CA VAL A 458 1.49 1.06 15.57
C VAL A 458 1.83 2.17 14.56
N ILE A 459 0.80 2.83 14.05
CA ILE A 459 0.94 3.96 13.13
C ILE A 459 0.30 5.22 13.71
N ALA A 460 0.80 6.36 13.30
CA ALA A 460 0.24 7.64 13.63
C ALA A 460 0.19 8.55 12.41
N ASP A 461 -0.63 9.57 12.55
CA ASP A 461 -0.56 10.78 11.76
C ASP A 461 0.88 11.31 11.63
N PRO A 462 1.28 11.87 10.47
CA PRO A 462 2.56 12.57 10.39
C PRO A 462 2.57 13.74 11.39
N PRO A 463 3.72 14.10 11.98
CA PRO A 463 3.84 15.33 12.75
C PRO A 463 3.29 16.51 11.95
N VAL A 464 2.56 17.42 12.62
CA VAL A 464 2.17 18.68 12.00
C VAL A 464 3.46 19.45 11.75
N SER A 465 4.00 19.37 10.53
CA SER A 465 5.08 20.26 10.15
C SER A 465 4.48 21.64 9.96
N ASP A 466 5.24 22.67 10.34
CA ASP A 466 5.06 23.99 9.75
C ASP A 466 5.23 23.80 8.25
N ARG A 467 4.10 23.66 7.53
CA ARG A 467 4.11 23.59 6.08
C ARG A 467 4.96 24.76 5.61
N PRO A 468 6.03 24.54 4.82
CA PRO A 468 6.73 25.66 4.24
C PRO A 468 5.69 26.54 3.55
N GLN A 469 5.75 27.85 3.82
CA GLN A 469 4.87 28.84 3.20
C GLN A 469 4.77 28.52 1.71
N PRO A 470 3.55 28.47 1.13
CA PRO A 470 3.39 28.14 -0.27
C PRO A 470 4.30 29.05 -1.09
N ALA A 471 5.22 28.42 -1.83
CA ALA A 471 6.11 29.12 -2.73
C ALA A 471 5.31 30.00 -3.69
N PRO A 472 5.85 31.14 -4.16
CA PRO A 472 5.21 31.92 -5.22
C PRO A 472 4.77 30.99 -6.35
N VAL A 473 3.49 31.05 -6.70
CA VAL A 473 2.92 30.27 -7.80
C VAL A 473 3.22 31.04 -9.08
N PRO A 474 4.00 30.49 -10.02
CA PRO A 474 4.20 31.11 -11.32
C PRO A 474 2.87 31.33 -12.03
N THR A 475 2.78 32.33 -12.91
CA THR A 475 1.58 32.53 -13.75
C THR A 475 1.50 31.53 -14.91
N GLN A 476 2.60 30.84 -15.20
CA GLN A 476 2.74 29.87 -16.29
C GLN A 476 3.41 28.59 -15.77
N HIS A 477 2.93 27.46 -16.24
CA HIS A 477 3.37 26.14 -15.80
C HIS A 477 3.60 25.22 -16.99
N LEU A 478 4.51 24.26 -16.82
CA LEU A 478 4.72 23.16 -17.76
C LEU A 478 4.17 21.87 -17.16
N PHE A 479 3.19 21.27 -17.82
CA PHE A 479 2.71 19.93 -17.52
C PHE A 479 3.29 18.93 -18.51
N THR A 480 3.73 17.77 -18.04
CA THR A 480 4.26 16.69 -18.88
C THR A 480 3.53 15.39 -18.61
N LEU A 481 3.28 14.63 -19.66
CA LEU A 481 2.75 13.28 -19.55
C LEU A 481 3.44 12.36 -20.56
N SER A 482 3.57 11.08 -20.23
CA SER A 482 4.09 10.11 -21.18
C SER A 482 3.50 8.72 -21.00
N ALA A 483 3.52 7.93 -22.06
CA ALA A 483 3.18 6.52 -22.03
C ALA A 483 3.97 5.67 -23.03
N ARG A 484 3.90 4.34 -22.89
CA ARG A 484 4.57 3.40 -23.79
C ARG A 484 3.83 3.16 -25.10
N SER A 485 2.55 3.53 -25.17
CA SER A 485 1.74 3.46 -26.39
C SER A 485 0.84 4.69 -26.49
N GLU A 486 0.40 4.99 -27.70
CA GLU A 486 -0.58 6.06 -27.97
C GLU A 486 -1.91 5.80 -27.24
N THR A 487 -2.38 4.55 -27.24
CA THR A 487 -3.61 4.16 -26.51
C THR A 487 -3.50 4.40 -25.01
N ALA A 488 -2.37 4.02 -24.40
CA ALA A 488 -2.13 4.27 -22.98
C ALA A 488 -2.06 5.76 -22.68
N LEU A 489 -1.45 6.56 -23.57
CA LEU A 489 -1.38 8.01 -23.43
C LEU A 489 -2.79 8.63 -23.45
N HIS A 490 -3.65 8.21 -24.39
CA HIS A 490 -5.02 8.73 -24.50
C HIS A 490 -5.84 8.40 -23.24
N GLN A 491 -5.78 7.16 -22.77
CA GLN A 491 -6.48 6.74 -21.55
C GLN A 491 -5.93 7.45 -20.31
N LEU A 492 -4.62 7.68 -20.25
CA LEU A 492 -4.01 8.42 -19.16
C LEU A 492 -4.46 9.89 -19.18
N VAL A 493 -4.54 10.53 -20.34
CA VAL A 493 -5.13 11.88 -20.46
C VAL A 493 -6.57 11.90 -19.97
N ASP A 494 -7.39 10.91 -20.33
CA ASP A 494 -8.77 10.81 -19.86
C ASP A 494 -8.83 10.72 -18.31
N ARG A 495 -7.94 9.94 -17.69
CA ARG A 495 -7.81 9.89 -16.23
C ARG A 495 -7.43 11.23 -15.61
N TYR A 496 -6.51 11.98 -16.22
CA TYR A 496 -6.12 13.31 -15.75
C TYR A 496 -7.28 14.32 -15.88
N ILE A 497 -8.06 14.27 -16.95
CA ILE A 497 -9.25 15.14 -17.11
C ILE A 497 -10.25 14.91 -15.97
N VAL A 498 -10.51 13.64 -15.61
CA VAL A 498 -11.38 13.28 -14.49
C VAL A 498 -10.77 13.73 -13.15
N HIS A 499 -9.48 13.48 -12.93
CA HIS A 499 -8.78 13.89 -11.72
C HIS A 499 -8.85 15.39 -11.46
N LEU A 500 -8.56 16.20 -12.49
CA LEU A 500 -8.62 17.66 -12.40
C LEU A 500 -10.04 18.16 -12.05
N SER A 501 -11.08 17.43 -12.47
CA SER A 501 -12.47 17.77 -12.13
C SER A 501 -12.85 17.45 -10.69
N HIS A 502 -12.27 16.40 -10.11
CA HIS A 502 -12.54 15.98 -8.73
C HIS A 502 -11.65 16.67 -7.68
N HIS A 503 -10.52 17.23 -8.10
CA HIS A 503 -9.54 17.89 -7.22
C HIS A 503 -9.22 19.34 -7.63
N PRO A 504 -10.22 20.23 -7.77
CA PRO A 504 -10.00 21.62 -8.16
C PRO A 504 -9.14 22.41 -7.15
N GLU A 505 -9.07 21.95 -5.90
CA GLU A 505 -8.29 22.54 -4.81
C GLU A 505 -6.78 22.19 -4.88
N GLN A 506 -6.40 21.21 -5.69
CA GLN A 506 -5.02 20.76 -5.77
C GLN A 506 -4.14 21.84 -6.44
N SER A 507 -3.00 22.12 -5.82
CA SER A 507 -2.01 23.06 -6.33
C SER A 507 -1.48 22.62 -7.68
N ILE A 508 -1.68 23.46 -8.70
CA ILE A 508 -1.28 23.16 -10.07
C ILE A 508 0.26 23.08 -10.21
N ALA A 509 1.00 23.86 -9.42
CA ALA A 509 2.46 23.82 -9.41
C ALA A 509 2.97 22.48 -8.85
N ASP A 510 2.36 21.98 -7.77
CA ASP A 510 2.71 20.69 -7.16
C ASP A 510 2.32 19.52 -8.07
N LEU A 511 1.20 19.64 -8.79
CA LEU A 511 0.78 18.70 -9.83
C LEU A 511 1.83 18.61 -10.95
N CYS A 512 2.23 19.75 -11.53
CA CYS A 512 3.26 19.79 -12.56
C CYS A 512 4.58 19.22 -12.05
N PHE A 513 5.03 19.66 -10.87
CA PHE A 513 6.24 19.17 -10.22
C PHE A 513 6.27 17.65 -10.07
N THR A 514 5.16 17.09 -9.58
CA THR A 514 5.03 15.64 -9.44
C THR A 514 5.04 14.94 -10.80
N ALA A 515 4.41 15.53 -11.82
CA ALA A 515 4.32 14.94 -13.15
C ALA A 515 5.68 14.86 -13.86
N TYR A 516 6.57 15.85 -13.68
CA TYR A 516 7.89 15.84 -14.33
C TYR A 516 9.02 15.26 -13.47
N THR A 517 8.96 15.30 -12.13
CA THR A 517 10.00 14.69 -11.28
C THR A 517 9.67 13.28 -10.79
N GLY A 518 8.38 12.97 -10.67
CA GLY A 518 7.87 11.79 -9.97
C GLY A 518 7.29 10.71 -10.88
N ARG A 519 7.53 10.77 -12.20
CA ARG A 519 7.08 9.78 -13.18
C ARG A 519 8.24 9.33 -14.07
N SER A 520 8.18 8.08 -14.54
CA SER A 520 9.03 7.64 -15.64
C SER A 520 8.60 8.30 -16.95
N HIS A 521 9.57 8.60 -17.82
CA HIS A 521 9.33 9.30 -19.08
C HIS A 521 9.50 8.39 -20.29
N PHE A 522 8.37 7.96 -20.86
CA PHE A 522 8.30 7.04 -21.99
C PHE A 522 8.35 7.73 -23.36
N ALA A 523 8.20 6.95 -24.44
CA ALA A 523 8.39 7.42 -25.81
C ALA A 523 7.23 8.30 -26.34
N HIS A 524 5.98 8.01 -25.97
CA HIS A 524 4.84 8.84 -26.37
C HIS A 524 4.68 9.95 -25.33
N ARG A 525 5.04 11.18 -25.69
CA ARG A 525 5.12 12.32 -24.77
C ARG A 525 4.19 13.44 -25.20
N ILE A 526 3.55 14.08 -24.23
CA ILE A 526 2.92 15.39 -24.41
C ILE A 526 3.48 16.37 -23.37
N ALA A 527 3.54 17.63 -23.77
CA ALA A 527 3.82 18.75 -22.90
C ALA A 527 2.80 19.87 -23.13
N VAL A 528 2.36 20.51 -22.05
CA VAL A 528 1.34 21.56 -22.10
C VAL A 528 1.81 22.75 -21.27
N VAL A 529 1.97 23.90 -21.93
CA VAL A 529 2.18 25.19 -21.26
C VAL A 529 0.81 25.77 -20.93
N MET A 530 0.56 26.09 -19.66
CA MET A 530 -0.75 26.51 -19.18
C MET A 530 -0.68 27.44 -17.96
N THR A 531 -1.81 28.06 -17.64
CA THR A 531 -1.92 29.07 -16.57
C THR A 531 -2.68 28.59 -15.34
N SER A 532 -3.47 27.52 -15.46
CA SER A 532 -4.31 27.01 -14.37
C SER A 532 -4.76 25.57 -14.60
N SER A 533 -5.30 24.95 -13.54
CA SER A 533 -5.93 23.62 -13.63
C SER A 533 -7.06 23.57 -14.66
N SER A 534 -7.90 24.62 -14.73
CA SER A 534 -8.99 24.70 -15.71
C SER A 534 -8.48 24.86 -17.15
N ASP A 535 -7.41 25.63 -17.35
CA ASP A 535 -6.75 25.77 -18.65
C ASP A 535 -6.14 24.43 -19.10
N LEU A 536 -5.44 23.73 -18.20
CA LEU A 536 -4.91 22.39 -18.47
C LEU A 536 -6.04 21.42 -18.87
N GLN A 537 -7.13 21.37 -18.10
CA GLN A 537 -8.26 20.50 -18.39
C GLN A 537 -8.85 20.80 -19.78
N ALA A 538 -9.10 22.07 -20.09
CA ALA A 538 -9.65 22.48 -21.38
C ALA A 538 -8.72 22.09 -22.54
N LYS A 539 -7.41 22.29 -22.39
CA LYS A 539 -6.39 21.92 -23.40
C LYS A 539 -6.33 20.40 -23.62
N LEU A 540 -6.36 19.62 -22.54
CA LEU A 540 -6.40 18.15 -22.62
C LEU A 540 -7.69 17.67 -23.32
N THR A 541 -8.85 18.22 -22.97
CA THR A 541 -10.15 17.87 -23.61
C THR A 541 -10.19 18.24 -25.09
N ALA A 542 -9.69 19.42 -25.46
CA ALA A 542 -9.61 19.85 -26.86
C ALA A 542 -8.68 18.94 -27.67
N TRP A 543 -7.50 18.59 -27.13
CA TRP A 543 -6.59 17.64 -27.77
C TRP A 543 -7.22 16.26 -27.94
N ARG A 544 -7.92 15.74 -26.92
CA ARG A 544 -8.65 14.46 -27.02
C ARG A 544 -9.73 14.47 -28.09
N SER A 545 -10.28 15.65 -28.40
CA SER A 545 -11.27 15.86 -29.47
C SER A 545 -10.66 16.10 -30.85
N GLY A 546 -9.33 16.00 -31.00
CA GLY A 546 -8.62 16.22 -32.26
C GLY A 546 -8.47 17.69 -32.67
N GLN A 547 -8.71 18.63 -31.75
CA GLN A 547 -8.58 20.05 -32.04
C GLN A 547 -7.12 20.51 -31.90
N SER A 548 -6.71 21.52 -32.69
CA SER A 548 -5.40 22.15 -32.51
C SER A 548 -5.42 23.07 -31.29
N VAL A 549 -4.44 22.91 -30.41
CA VAL A 549 -4.38 23.60 -29.11
C VAL A 549 -3.08 24.39 -29.00
N MET A 550 -3.18 25.69 -28.68
CA MET A 550 -2.01 26.54 -28.46
C MET A 550 -1.27 26.12 -27.17
N GLY A 551 0.06 26.10 -27.22
CA GLY A 551 0.89 25.69 -26.07
C GLY A 551 0.86 24.18 -25.78
N PHE A 552 0.32 23.36 -26.70
CA PHE A 552 0.33 21.91 -26.63
C PHE A 552 1.40 21.35 -27.57
N PHE A 553 2.19 20.41 -27.06
CA PHE A 553 3.30 19.78 -27.76
C PHE A 553 3.14 18.25 -27.65
N GLN A 554 3.41 17.52 -28.72
CA GLN A 554 3.31 16.07 -28.75
C GLN A 554 4.48 15.46 -29.52
N SER A 555 4.96 14.31 -29.05
CA SER A 555 5.94 13.51 -29.78
C SER A 555 5.32 12.96 -31.07
N SER A 556 5.84 13.34 -32.24
CA SER A 556 5.54 12.64 -33.49
C SER A 556 6.80 12.56 -34.35
N ALA A 557 6.92 11.48 -35.13
CA ALA A 557 7.91 11.40 -36.21
C ALA A 557 7.59 12.35 -37.38
N ALA A 558 6.39 12.95 -37.40
CA ALA A 558 5.93 13.91 -38.42
C ALA A 558 4.74 14.73 -37.92
N SER A 559 4.95 15.89 -37.31
CA SER A 559 3.98 17.00 -37.30
C SER A 559 4.62 18.31 -36.84
N GLN A 560 4.59 19.28 -37.75
CA GLN A 560 5.08 20.66 -37.65
C GLN A 560 3.98 21.63 -37.15
N ASN A 561 2.95 21.14 -36.44
CA ASN A 561 1.82 21.98 -36.01
C ASN A 561 1.94 22.44 -34.55
N ASN A 562 3.16 22.74 -34.08
CA ASN A 562 3.33 23.47 -32.84
C ASN A 562 3.00 24.95 -33.12
N LEU A 563 1.81 25.40 -32.75
CA LEU A 563 1.48 26.82 -32.75
C LEU A 563 2.28 27.49 -31.63
N ILE A 564 3.43 28.06 -31.98
CA ILE A 564 4.29 28.83 -31.09
C ILE A 564 3.76 30.27 -31.04
N GLU A 565 3.59 30.79 -29.83
CA GLU A 565 3.28 32.20 -29.62
C GLU A 565 4.49 33.05 -30.06
N LYS A 566 4.38 33.75 -31.20
CA LYS A 566 5.39 34.74 -31.60
C LYS A 566 5.13 36.03 -30.80
N GLY A 567 5.95 36.27 -29.77
CA GLY A 567 5.93 37.53 -29.01
C GLY A 567 5.43 37.45 -27.56
N GLY A 568 5.36 36.27 -26.95
CA GLY A 568 4.98 36.09 -25.53
C GLY A 568 6.07 36.49 -24.53
N GLU A 569 5.70 36.61 -23.25
CA GLU A 569 6.61 36.87 -22.12
C GLU A 569 7.79 35.88 -22.09
N ALA A 570 8.96 36.32 -21.60
CA ALA A 570 10.19 35.52 -21.62
C ALA A 570 10.03 34.12 -21.00
N ILE A 571 9.21 34.00 -19.95
CA ILE A 571 8.94 32.73 -19.27
C ILE A 571 8.14 31.75 -20.14
N VAL A 572 7.22 32.24 -20.97
CA VAL A 572 6.45 31.38 -21.91
C VAL A 572 7.38 30.82 -22.98
N GLN A 573 8.34 31.62 -23.45
CA GLN A 573 9.33 31.18 -24.44
C GLN A 573 10.25 30.10 -23.87
N GLU A 574 10.70 30.27 -22.62
CA GLU A 574 11.53 29.29 -21.91
C GLU A 574 10.80 27.96 -21.70
N LEU A 575 9.58 27.98 -21.13
CA LEU A 575 8.77 26.77 -20.94
C LEU A 575 8.42 26.09 -22.26
N THR A 576 8.21 26.86 -23.33
CA THR A 576 8.02 26.33 -24.68
C THR A 576 9.26 25.60 -25.20
N GLY A 577 10.46 26.12 -24.92
CA GLY A 577 11.72 25.46 -25.24
C GLY A 577 11.84 24.10 -24.55
N PHE A 578 11.61 24.05 -23.23
CA PHE A 578 11.62 22.81 -22.46
C PHE A 578 10.55 21.81 -22.95
N ALA A 579 9.34 22.29 -23.27
CA ALA A 579 8.27 21.46 -23.82
C ALA A 579 8.70 20.77 -25.14
N GLN A 580 9.37 21.51 -26.03
CA GLN A 580 9.86 20.98 -27.30
C GLN A 580 10.96 19.93 -27.11
N GLN A 581 11.96 20.23 -26.28
CA GLN A 581 13.03 19.29 -25.94
C GLN A 581 12.46 17.99 -25.35
N TYR A 582 11.52 18.12 -24.41
CA TYR A 582 10.89 16.99 -23.76
C TYR A 582 10.19 16.07 -24.77
N VAL A 583 9.34 16.61 -25.66
CA VAL A 583 8.61 15.79 -26.65
C VAL A 583 9.51 15.23 -27.76
N GLN A 584 10.72 15.78 -27.94
CA GLN A 584 11.76 15.25 -28.83
C GLN A 584 12.55 14.09 -28.22
N GLY A 585 12.31 13.76 -26.96
CA GLY A 585 12.98 12.65 -26.27
C GLY A 585 14.19 13.06 -25.45
N GLU A 586 14.50 14.35 -25.35
CA GLU A 586 15.63 14.83 -24.57
C GLU A 586 15.42 14.59 -23.07
N THR A 587 16.53 14.53 -22.33
CA THR A 587 16.53 14.48 -20.86
C THR A 587 16.56 15.92 -20.35
N ILE A 588 15.56 16.29 -19.56
CA ILE A 588 15.42 17.64 -19.03
C ILE A 588 15.94 17.69 -17.60
N ASP A 589 16.71 18.72 -17.31
CA ASP A 589 17.07 19.07 -15.94
C ASP A 589 15.94 19.91 -15.32
N TRP A 590 15.04 19.22 -14.63
CA TRP A 590 13.83 19.82 -14.08
C TRP A 590 14.10 20.87 -12.97
N GLU A 591 15.28 20.88 -12.36
CA GLU A 591 15.67 21.88 -11.36
C GLU A 591 15.76 23.29 -11.96
N GLN A 592 15.97 23.39 -13.28
CA GLN A 592 16.01 24.67 -14.00
C GLN A 592 14.61 25.29 -14.17
N ILE A 593 13.56 24.46 -14.15
CA ILE A 593 12.17 24.91 -14.37
C ILE A 593 11.52 25.39 -13.07
N ASP A 594 11.82 24.72 -11.95
CA ASP A 594 11.26 25.06 -10.64
C ASP A 594 12.34 25.01 -9.56
N PRO A 595 13.02 26.13 -9.29
CA PRO A 595 14.09 26.19 -8.30
C PRO A 595 13.56 26.16 -6.86
N VAL A 596 12.24 26.08 -6.66
CA VAL A 596 11.60 26.12 -5.35
C VAL A 596 11.15 24.73 -4.92
N ARG A 597 11.22 24.47 -3.61
CA ARG A 597 10.78 23.23 -3.01
C ARG A 597 9.25 23.10 -3.11
N ARG A 598 8.79 22.23 -4.02
CA ARG A 598 7.37 21.84 -4.18
C ARG A 598 7.03 20.59 -3.39
N GLN A 599 5.74 20.30 -3.25
CA GLN A 599 5.25 19.10 -2.60
C GLN A 599 4.80 18.06 -3.64
N LYS A 600 5.13 16.79 -3.40
CA LYS A 600 4.59 15.71 -4.22
C LYS A 600 3.13 15.48 -3.89
N VAL A 601 2.30 15.32 -4.91
CA VAL A 601 0.87 15.03 -4.77
C VAL A 601 0.51 13.69 -5.38
N VAL A 602 -0.68 13.16 -5.08
CA VAL A 602 -1.19 11.98 -5.77
C VAL A 602 -1.72 12.40 -7.13
N LEU A 603 -1.26 11.73 -8.18
CA LEU A 603 -1.74 11.88 -9.55
C LEU A 603 -2.24 10.54 -10.07
N PRO A 604 -3.07 10.53 -11.13
CA PRO A 604 -3.55 9.30 -11.72
C PRO A 604 -2.43 8.33 -12.10
N PHE A 605 -2.69 7.05 -11.86
CA PHE A 605 -1.78 5.96 -12.19
C PHE A 605 -1.76 5.66 -13.69
N TYR A 606 -0.65 5.05 -14.12
CA TYR A 606 -0.47 4.55 -15.47
C TYR A 606 -1.64 3.69 -15.97
N ALA A 607 -2.01 3.86 -17.24
CA ALA A 607 -3.05 3.09 -17.90
C ALA A 607 -2.45 1.82 -18.55
N PHE A 608 -2.34 0.74 -17.78
CA PHE A 608 -1.85 -0.56 -18.27
C PHE A 608 -2.73 -1.10 -19.42
N GLN A 609 -2.08 -1.54 -20.50
CA GLN A 609 -2.72 -2.12 -21.69
C GLN A 609 -2.84 -3.64 -21.51
N ARG A 610 -3.75 -4.04 -20.63
CA ARG A 610 -3.87 -5.43 -20.22
C ARG A 610 -4.35 -6.34 -21.35
N GLN A 611 -3.70 -7.49 -21.49
CA GLN A 611 -4.08 -8.57 -22.37
C GLN A 611 -4.22 -9.85 -21.56
N ARG A 612 -5.10 -10.75 -22.01
CA ARG A 612 -5.30 -12.04 -21.34
C ARG A 612 -4.15 -13.00 -21.64
N TYR A 613 -3.47 -13.47 -20.59
CA TYR A 613 -2.45 -14.54 -20.67
C TYR A 613 -2.88 -15.72 -19.80
N GLN A 614 -3.49 -16.71 -20.44
CA GLN A 614 -3.91 -17.95 -19.79
C GLN A 614 -3.33 -19.12 -20.57
N GLY A 615 -2.69 -20.04 -19.84
CA GLY A 615 -2.12 -21.26 -20.43
C GLY A 615 -3.14 -22.34 -20.63
#